data_AF-A0A7X6TKS7-F1
#
_entry.id   AF-A0A7X6TKS7-F1
#
_cell.length_a   1.000
_cell.length_b   1.000
_cell.length_c   1.000
_cell.angle_alpha   90.00
_cell.angle_beta   90.00
_cell.angle_gamma   90.00
#
_symmetry.space_group_name_H-M   'P 1'
#
loop_
_entity.id
_entity.type
_entity.pdbx_description
1 polymer ?
#
loop_
_entity_poly.entity_id
_entity_poly.type
_entity_poly.pdbx_seq_one_letter_code
_entity_poly.pdbx_strand_id
1 'polypeptide(L)'
;VKDEVSYIRQVVNLTQTTSASYLLMASLDLTRRMLALRGKEIFERVSELADYARDEVNKLGGYYAFSKEAVDGDAFFDFDLTKLSVHTRHIGLTGQEVHDRLRDEYDILPEFGDLSNFLAIISIGDSPAAVDKLIAAMSDIKKRYGKKPMELIASEYVEPEVVIMPTEAFYAETDQIPLLKAEGRISTESVMAYPPGIPILAPGERVTREVIEHIEHARANGSLLTGTEDPKVEKLLVVR
;
A
#
# COMPACT_ATOMS: atom_id res chain seq x y z
N VAL A 1 41.99 -10.37 -4.43
CA VAL A 1 40.71 -9.70 -4.75
C VAL A 1 39.73 -10.79 -5.13
N LYS A 2 38.59 -10.92 -4.44
CA LYS A 2 37.57 -11.91 -4.85
C LYS A 2 37.04 -11.48 -6.21
N ASP A 3 36.93 -12.42 -7.14
CA ASP A 3 36.24 -12.23 -8.40
C ASP A 3 34.77 -11.81 -8.14
N GLU A 4 34.25 -10.82 -8.86
CA GLU A 4 32.93 -10.23 -8.62
C GLU A 4 31.82 -11.28 -8.73
N VAL A 5 31.93 -12.21 -9.68
CA VAL A 5 30.96 -13.31 -9.86
C VAL A 5 30.99 -14.25 -8.66
N SER A 6 32.19 -14.56 -8.14
CA SER A 6 32.33 -15.37 -6.93
C SER A 6 31.71 -14.69 -5.70
N TYR A 7 31.86 -13.36 -5.56
CA TYR A 7 31.25 -12.61 -4.48
C TYR A 7 29.72 -12.59 -4.57
N ILE A 8 29.16 -12.30 -5.76
CA ILE A 8 27.70 -12.31 -5.98
C ILE A 8 27.10 -13.69 -5.65
N ARG A 9 27.72 -14.79 -6.12
CA ARG A 9 27.27 -16.15 -5.79
C ARG A 9 27.27 -16.41 -4.28
N GLN A 10 28.29 -15.94 -3.58
CA GLN A 10 28.37 -16.09 -2.12
C GLN A 10 27.20 -15.37 -1.43
N VAL A 11 26.87 -14.15 -1.84
CA VAL A 11 25.76 -13.37 -1.28
C VAL A 11 24.41 -14.02 -1.59
N VAL A 12 24.20 -14.48 -2.82
CA VAL A 12 22.97 -15.17 -3.23
C VAL A 12 22.75 -16.45 -2.40
N ASN A 13 23.81 -17.22 -2.15
CA ASN A 13 23.75 -18.44 -1.34
C ASN A 13 23.39 -18.20 0.14
N LEU A 14 23.53 -16.97 0.66
CA LEU A 14 23.12 -16.66 2.04
C LEU A 14 21.60 -16.58 2.20
N THR A 15 20.86 -16.29 1.11
CA THR A 15 19.42 -16.00 1.16
C THR A 15 18.59 -17.01 0.39
N GLN A 16 19.17 -17.73 -0.58
CA GLN A 16 18.47 -18.75 -1.35
C GLN A 16 18.46 -20.12 -0.67
N THR A 17 17.34 -20.84 -0.83
CA THR A 17 17.26 -22.25 -0.49
C THR A 17 18.17 -23.10 -1.38
N THR A 18 18.80 -24.11 -0.80
CA THR A 18 19.56 -25.13 -1.55
C THR A 18 18.65 -26.07 -2.37
N SER A 19 17.33 -26.01 -2.16
CA SER A 19 16.30 -26.83 -2.81
C SER A 19 15.21 -25.96 -3.43
N ALA A 20 15.56 -25.18 -4.47
CA ALA A 20 14.62 -24.30 -5.14
C ALA A 20 13.50 -25.07 -5.85
N SER A 21 12.28 -24.52 -5.82
CA SER A 21 11.13 -25.10 -6.53
C SER A 21 11.30 -24.95 -8.04
N TYR A 22 11.43 -26.07 -8.75
CA TYR A 22 11.57 -26.10 -10.20
C TYR A 22 10.31 -25.57 -10.91
N LEU A 23 9.13 -25.69 -10.29
CA LEU A 23 7.90 -25.12 -10.82
C LEU A 23 7.93 -23.58 -10.81
N LEU A 24 8.44 -22.97 -9.73
CA LEU A 24 8.60 -21.52 -9.66
C LEU A 24 9.68 -21.03 -10.64
N MET A 25 10.80 -21.75 -10.73
CA MET A 25 11.86 -21.41 -11.69
C MET A 25 11.37 -21.49 -13.14
N ALA A 26 10.61 -22.54 -13.49
CA ALA A 26 10.01 -22.68 -14.81
C ALA A 26 9.00 -21.55 -15.10
N SER A 27 8.16 -21.19 -14.12
CA SER A 27 7.21 -20.08 -14.24
C SER A 27 7.93 -18.74 -14.54
N LEU A 28 9.03 -18.46 -13.84
CA LEU A 28 9.83 -17.26 -14.06
C LEU A 28 10.48 -17.23 -15.45
N ASP A 29 11.06 -18.36 -15.91
CA ASP A 29 11.67 -18.40 -17.25
C ASP A 29 10.63 -18.28 -18.38
N LEU A 30 9.46 -18.90 -18.21
CA LEU A 30 8.34 -18.74 -19.13
C LEU A 30 7.83 -17.30 -19.17
N THR A 31 7.70 -16.65 -18.00
CA THR A 31 7.28 -15.24 -17.90
C THR A 31 8.30 -14.33 -18.60
N ARG A 32 9.60 -14.50 -18.32
CA ARG A 32 10.68 -13.77 -19.00
C ARG A 32 10.62 -13.95 -20.51
N ARG A 33 10.45 -15.20 -21.00
CA ARG A 33 10.31 -15.48 -22.44
C ARG A 33 9.09 -14.79 -23.05
N MET A 34 7.95 -14.81 -22.35
CA MET A 34 6.73 -14.15 -22.80
C MET A 34 6.94 -12.64 -22.94
N LEU A 35 7.53 -12.00 -21.94
CA LEU A 35 7.83 -10.56 -21.95
C LEU A 35 8.84 -10.19 -23.05
N ALA A 36 9.87 -11.00 -23.26
CA ALA A 36 10.87 -10.75 -24.30
C ALA A 36 10.28 -10.84 -25.73
N LEU A 37 9.32 -11.72 -25.95
CA LEU A 37 8.75 -11.96 -27.29
C LEU A 37 7.49 -11.12 -27.55
N ARG A 38 6.68 -10.86 -26.53
CA ARG A 38 5.33 -10.27 -26.65
C ARG A 38 5.02 -9.19 -25.62
N GLY A 39 5.99 -8.78 -24.80
CA GLY A 39 5.75 -7.82 -23.71
C GLY A 39 5.14 -6.50 -24.19
N LYS A 40 5.58 -5.98 -25.34
CA LYS A 40 5.03 -4.74 -25.90
C LYS A 40 3.53 -4.85 -26.22
N GLU A 41 3.14 -5.88 -26.99
CA GLU A 41 1.74 -6.19 -27.33
C GLU A 41 0.88 -6.38 -26.07
N ILE A 42 1.41 -7.11 -25.08
CA ILE A 42 0.74 -7.38 -23.81
C ILE A 42 0.43 -6.07 -23.08
N PHE A 43 1.44 -5.21 -22.89
CA PHE A 43 1.27 -3.99 -22.10
C PHE A 43 0.54 -2.88 -22.88
N GLU A 44 0.57 -2.88 -24.22
CA GLU A 44 -0.33 -2.06 -25.03
C GLU A 44 -1.79 -2.40 -24.72
N ARG A 45 -2.17 -3.68 -24.76
CA ARG A 45 -3.52 -4.13 -24.39
C ARG A 45 -3.89 -3.80 -22.94
N VAL A 46 -2.97 -3.99 -21.99
CA VAL A 46 -3.24 -3.69 -20.57
C VAL A 46 -3.47 -2.19 -20.38
N SER A 47 -2.69 -1.35 -21.07
CA SER A 47 -2.86 0.11 -21.02
C SER A 47 -4.20 0.54 -21.61
N GLU A 48 -4.57 0.00 -22.78
CA GLU A 48 -5.89 0.25 -23.40
C GLU A 48 -7.05 -0.15 -22.47
N LEU A 49 -6.94 -1.29 -21.79
CA LEU A 49 -7.95 -1.75 -20.85
C LEU A 49 -8.03 -0.85 -19.61
N ALA A 50 -6.90 -0.37 -19.12
CA ALA A 50 -6.86 0.53 -17.97
C ALA A 50 -7.43 1.91 -18.31
N ASP A 51 -7.15 2.43 -19.50
CA ASP A 51 -7.75 3.67 -20.00
C ASP A 51 -9.26 3.53 -20.20
N TYR A 52 -9.72 2.41 -20.78
CA TYR A 52 -11.15 2.10 -20.86
C TYR A 52 -11.82 2.09 -19.48
N ALA A 53 -11.23 1.39 -18.50
CA ALA A 53 -11.75 1.34 -17.14
C ALA A 53 -11.86 2.74 -16.53
N ARG A 54 -10.81 3.55 -16.69
CA ARG A 54 -10.74 4.91 -16.16
C ARG A 54 -11.82 5.82 -16.77
N ASP A 55 -11.98 5.76 -18.08
CA ASP A 55 -13.01 6.53 -18.78
C ASP A 55 -14.42 6.16 -18.32
N GLU A 56 -14.72 4.86 -18.17
CA GLU A 56 -16.01 4.39 -17.69
C GLU A 56 -16.27 4.78 -16.23
N VAL A 57 -15.26 4.68 -15.35
CA VAL A 57 -15.38 5.15 -13.96
C VAL A 57 -15.73 6.64 -13.92
N ASN A 58 -15.04 7.46 -14.70
CA ASN A 58 -15.27 8.90 -14.73
C ASN A 58 -16.67 9.28 -15.28
N LYS A 59 -17.26 8.45 -16.16
CA LYS A 59 -18.64 8.63 -16.64
C LYS A 59 -19.71 8.34 -15.60
N LEU A 60 -19.42 7.52 -14.58
CA LEU A 60 -20.38 7.23 -13.49
C LEU A 60 -20.77 8.48 -12.68
N GLY A 61 -19.87 9.48 -12.64
CA GLY A 61 -19.97 10.67 -11.81
C GLY A 61 -19.84 10.36 -10.31
N GLY A 62 -19.30 11.28 -9.52
CA GLY A 62 -19.06 11.08 -8.08
C GLY A 62 -17.86 10.17 -7.76
N TYR A 63 -17.37 9.40 -8.72
CA TYR A 63 -16.01 8.86 -8.70
C TYR A 63 -15.10 9.76 -9.52
N TYR A 64 -13.81 9.73 -9.21
CA TYR A 64 -12.78 10.34 -10.06
C TYR A 64 -11.56 9.43 -10.11
N ALA A 65 -11.36 8.80 -11.26
CA ALA A 65 -10.19 8.01 -11.57
C ALA A 65 -9.19 8.91 -12.30
N PHE A 66 -8.18 9.39 -11.57
CA PHE A 66 -7.19 10.32 -12.09
C PHE A 66 -6.16 9.61 -12.97
N SER A 67 -5.50 10.40 -13.82
CA SER A 67 -4.42 9.97 -14.71
C SER A 67 -3.33 11.05 -14.78
N LYS A 68 -2.69 11.14 -15.95
CA LYS A 68 -1.59 12.04 -16.27
C LYS A 68 -1.91 13.53 -16.13
N GLU A 69 -3.17 13.93 -15.96
CA GLU A 69 -3.51 15.32 -15.62
C GLU A 69 -2.95 15.79 -14.28
N ALA A 70 -2.54 14.86 -13.40
CA ALA A 70 -1.86 15.18 -12.14
C ALA A 70 -0.34 15.38 -12.30
N VAL A 71 0.23 15.13 -13.49
CA VAL A 71 1.67 15.24 -13.74
C VAL A 71 2.07 16.71 -13.83
N ASP A 72 2.95 17.14 -12.93
CA ASP A 72 3.50 18.50 -12.87
C ASP A 72 4.96 18.58 -13.35
N GLY A 73 5.61 17.43 -13.57
CA GLY A 73 7.01 17.34 -13.99
C GLY A 73 8.02 17.60 -12.89
N ASP A 74 7.58 17.71 -11.62
CA ASP A 74 8.41 17.90 -10.43
C ASP A 74 8.04 16.86 -9.36
N ALA A 75 7.11 17.18 -8.46
CA ALA A 75 6.65 16.28 -7.41
C ALA A 75 5.91 15.05 -7.97
N PHE A 76 5.25 15.21 -9.12
CA PHE A 76 4.56 14.17 -9.86
C PHE A 76 5.13 14.08 -11.28
N PHE A 77 6.17 13.26 -11.46
CA PHE A 77 6.91 13.15 -12.72
C PHE A 77 6.15 12.42 -13.85
N ASP A 78 5.52 11.29 -13.56
CA ASP A 78 4.67 10.54 -14.52
C ASP A 78 3.67 9.66 -13.75
N PHE A 79 2.74 9.04 -14.47
CA PHE A 79 1.68 8.21 -13.91
C PHE A 79 1.61 6.82 -14.58
N ASP A 80 1.65 5.76 -13.77
CA ASP A 80 1.46 4.39 -14.24
C ASP A 80 -0.03 4.13 -14.52
N LEU A 81 -0.39 4.09 -15.81
CA LEU A 81 -1.75 3.90 -16.27
C LEU A 81 -2.40 2.59 -15.79
N THR A 82 -1.60 1.57 -15.47
CA THR A 82 -2.11 0.26 -15.01
C THR A 82 -2.67 0.32 -13.59
N LYS A 83 -2.38 1.40 -12.85
CA LYS A 83 -2.90 1.68 -11.52
C LYS A 83 -4.19 2.50 -11.65
N LEU A 84 -5.32 1.84 -11.42
CA LEU A 84 -6.63 2.47 -11.40
C LEU A 84 -6.94 2.95 -9.98
N SER A 85 -6.37 4.10 -9.63
CA SER A 85 -6.67 4.81 -8.38
C SER A 85 -7.95 5.63 -8.54
N VAL A 86 -8.94 5.42 -7.67
CA VAL A 86 -10.26 6.05 -7.78
C VAL A 86 -10.64 6.77 -6.49
N HIS A 87 -10.86 8.08 -6.58
CA HIS A 87 -11.40 8.89 -5.49
C HIS A 87 -12.88 8.53 -5.23
N THR A 88 -13.22 8.30 -3.97
CA THR A 88 -14.58 7.94 -3.52
C THR A 88 -15.24 9.03 -2.68
N ARG A 89 -14.51 10.10 -2.34
CA ARG A 89 -14.99 11.17 -1.44
C ARG A 89 -16.28 11.83 -1.91
N HIS A 90 -16.47 12.02 -3.23
CA HIS A 90 -17.67 12.68 -3.74
C HIS A 90 -18.94 11.83 -3.66
N ILE A 91 -18.82 10.53 -3.41
CA ILE A 91 -19.96 9.69 -3.02
C ILE A 91 -20.09 9.52 -1.50
N GLY A 92 -19.26 10.21 -0.72
CA GLY A 92 -19.34 10.22 0.74
C GLY A 92 -18.94 8.90 1.42
N LEU A 93 -18.10 8.11 0.75
CA LEU A 93 -17.53 6.86 1.27
C LEU A 93 -16.01 6.94 1.30
N THR A 94 -15.39 6.29 2.28
CA THR A 94 -13.94 6.05 2.26
C THR A 94 -13.59 5.04 1.17
N GLY A 95 -12.32 5.04 0.75
CA GLY A 95 -11.80 4.01 -0.15
C GLY A 95 -11.89 2.62 0.45
N GLN A 96 -11.60 2.49 1.75
CA GLN A 96 -11.77 1.25 2.51
C GLN A 96 -13.24 0.75 2.49
N GLU A 97 -14.21 1.64 2.68
CA GLU A 97 -15.64 1.29 2.63
C GLU A 97 -16.07 0.76 1.24
N VAL A 98 -15.51 1.32 0.17
CA VAL A 98 -15.77 0.84 -1.21
C VAL A 98 -15.03 -0.47 -1.47
N HIS A 99 -13.79 -0.59 -1.00
CA HIS A 99 -13.00 -1.81 -1.09
C HIS A 99 -13.71 -3.00 -0.44
N ASP A 100 -14.14 -2.86 0.82
CA ASP A 100 -14.80 -3.95 1.55
C ASP A 100 -16.11 -4.35 0.88
N ARG A 101 -16.87 -3.40 0.32
CA ARG A 101 -18.09 -3.71 -0.44
C ARG A 101 -17.79 -4.46 -1.73
N LEU A 102 -16.83 -3.99 -2.52
CA LEU A 102 -16.42 -4.69 -3.75
C LEU A 102 -16.03 -6.15 -3.44
N ARG A 103 -15.27 -6.37 -2.35
CA ARG A 103 -14.85 -7.71 -1.93
C ARG A 103 -16.03 -8.56 -1.44
N ASP A 104 -16.79 -8.04 -0.48
CA ASP A 104 -17.74 -8.83 0.30
C ASP A 104 -19.12 -8.97 -0.36
N GLU A 105 -19.53 -8.00 -1.19
CA GLU A 105 -20.84 -8.00 -1.88
C GLU A 105 -20.76 -8.35 -3.38
N TYR A 106 -19.61 -8.13 -4.03
CA TYR A 106 -19.48 -8.27 -5.49
C TYR A 106 -18.36 -9.23 -5.96
N ASP A 107 -17.65 -9.88 -5.04
CA ASP A 107 -16.53 -10.80 -5.34
C ASP A 107 -15.42 -10.15 -6.20
N ILE A 108 -15.20 -8.86 -6.03
CA ILE A 108 -14.14 -8.10 -6.69
C ILE A 108 -13.15 -7.67 -5.62
N LEU A 109 -11.91 -8.13 -5.70
CA LEU A 109 -10.86 -7.74 -4.76
C LEU A 109 -10.02 -6.61 -5.37
N PRO A 110 -10.17 -5.36 -4.91
CA PRO A 110 -9.20 -4.32 -5.20
C PRO A 110 -7.92 -4.58 -4.42
N GLU A 111 -6.84 -3.92 -4.80
CA GLU A 111 -5.55 -4.06 -4.12
C GLU A 111 -5.62 -3.45 -2.71
N PHE A 112 -6.24 -2.28 -2.59
CA PHE A 112 -6.14 -1.47 -1.37
C PHE A 112 -7.22 -0.38 -1.32
N GLY A 113 -7.56 0.10 -0.11
CA GLY A 113 -8.42 1.25 0.13
C GLY A 113 -7.91 2.13 1.27
N ASP A 114 -7.84 3.45 1.07
CA ASP A 114 -7.54 4.45 2.09
C ASP A 114 -8.77 5.27 2.50
N LEU A 115 -8.56 6.40 3.18
CA LEU A 115 -9.62 7.30 3.63
C LEU A 115 -10.40 7.97 2.49
N SER A 116 -9.83 8.03 1.28
CA SER A 116 -10.31 8.83 0.15
C SER A 116 -10.40 8.07 -1.17
N ASN A 117 -9.69 6.96 -1.31
CA ASN A 117 -9.40 6.28 -2.58
C ASN A 117 -9.36 4.77 -2.41
N PHE A 118 -9.83 4.04 -3.39
CA PHE A 118 -9.42 2.64 -3.57
C PHE A 118 -8.53 2.50 -4.79
N LEU A 119 -7.70 1.45 -4.80
CA LEU A 119 -6.80 1.12 -5.89
C LEU A 119 -7.17 -0.25 -6.46
N ALA A 120 -7.34 -0.31 -7.77
CA ALA A 120 -7.34 -1.56 -8.53
C ALA A 120 -6.11 -1.60 -9.45
N ILE A 121 -5.51 -2.78 -9.64
CA ILE A 121 -4.39 -2.99 -10.57
C ILE A 121 -4.93 -3.72 -11.78
N ILE A 122 -4.84 -3.10 -12.96
CA ILE A 122 -5.22 -3.72 -14.22
C ILE A 122 -3.98 -4.44 -14.78
N SER A 123 -4.11 -5.75 -15.02
CA SER A 123 -3.00 -6.65 -15.34
C SER A 123 -3.27 -7.45 -16.61
N ILE A 124 -2.28 -8.25 -17.03
CA ILE A 124 -2.42 -9.21 -18.14
C ILE A 124 -3.55 -10.23 -17.93
N GLY A 125 -3.92 -10.50 -16.66
CA GLY A 125 -4.97 -11.45 -16.31
C GLY A 125 -6.38 -10.90 -16.50
N ASP A 126 -6.51 -9.58 -16.67
CA ASP A 126 -7.80 -8.92 -16.70
C ASP A 126 -8.44 -8.91 -18.08
N SER A 127 -9.77 -8.76 -18.06
CA SER A 127 -10.61 -8.77 -19.26
C SER A 127 -11.58 -7.60 -19.24
N PRO A 128 -12.07 -7.15 -20.41
CA PRO A 128 -13.13 -6.14 -20.49
C PRO A 128 -14.34 -6.50 -19.65
N ALA A 129 -14.75 -7.77 -19.63
CA ALA A 129 -15.87 -8.24 -18.81
C ALA A 129 -15.63 -8.11 -17.29
N ALA A 130 -14.38 -8.22 -16.83
CA ALA A 130 -14.05 -7.98 -15.42
C ALA A 130 -14.12 -6.49 -15.08
N VAL A 131 -13.65 -5.64 -15.99
CA VAL A 131 -13.79 -4.17 -15.87
C VAL A 131 -15.27 -3.78 -15.86
N ASP A 132 -16.09 -4.29 -16.77
CA ASP A 132 -17.52 -3.98 -16.81
C ASP A 132 -18.24 -4.38 -15.52
N LYS A 133 -17.86 -5.51 -14.91
CA LYS A 133 -18.35 -5.92 -13.59
C LYS A 133 -17.96 -4.93 -12.49
N LEU A 134 -16.71 -4.45 -12.50
CA LEU A 134 -16.25 -3.40 -11.58
C LEU A 134 -17.07 -2.11 -11.74
N ILE A 135 -17.27 -1.63 -12.97
CA ILE A 135 -18.07 -0.44 -13.25
C ILE A 135 -19.52 -0.61 -12.77
N ALA A 136 -20.13 -1.76 -13.04
CA ALA A 136 -21.48 -2.07 -12.58
C ALA A 136 -21.59 -2.09 -11.05
N ALA A 137 -20.64 -2.73 -10.37
CA ALA A 137 -20.57 -2.78 -8.91
C ALA A 137 -20.41 -1.38 -8.31
N MET A 138 -19.50 -0.56 -8.84
CA MET A 138 -19.32 0.82 -8.40
C MET A 138 -20.60 1.66 -8.58
N SER A 139 -21.28 1.51 -9.71
CA SER A 139 -22.56 2.19 -9.94
C SER A 139 -23.62 1.79 -8.90
N ASP A 140 -23.71 0.51 -8.54
CA ASP A 140 -24.65 0.03 -7.53
C ASP A 140 -24.27 0.49 -6.12
N ILE A 141 -22.99 0.43 -5.76
CA ILE A 141 -22.46 0.94 -4.48
C ILE A 141 -22.84 2.41 -4.30
N LYS A 142 -22.57 3.25 -5.31
CA LYS A 142 -22.95 4.67 -5.28
C LYS A 142 -24.45 4.85 -5.07
N LYS A 143 -25.29 4.05 -5.74
CA LYS A 143 -26.75 4.15 -5.65
C LYS A 143 -27.29 3.73 -4.27
N ARG A 144 -26.73 2.67 -3.68
CA ARG A 144 -27.22 2.09 -2.42
C ARG A 144 -26.64 2.77 -1.18
N TYR A 145 -25.39 3.21 -1.26
CA TYR A 145 -24.61 3.65 -0.09
C TYR A 145 -24.09 5.07 -0.19
N GLY A 146 -24.31 5.77 -1.31
CA GLY A 146 -23.88 7.14 -1.51
C GLY A 146 -24.42 8.08 -0.42
N LYS A 147 -23.52 8.91 0.12
CA LYS A 147 -23.79 9.92 1.15
C LYS A 147 -23.36 11.30 0.65
N LYS A 148 -23.49 12.31 1.51
CA LYS A 148 -22.93 13.64 1.24
C LYS A 148 -21.40 13.53 1.09
N PRO A 149 -20.78 14.33 0.19
CA PRO A 149 -19.34 14.34 0.04
C PRO A 149 -18.60 14.53 1.36
N MET A 150 -17.50 13.82 1.53
CA MET A 150 -16.61 13.95 2.68
C MET A 150 -15.56 15.03 2.45
N GLU A 151 -15.20 15.76 3.51
CA GLU A 151 -14.05 16.67 3.49
C GLU A 151 -12.73 15.89 3.45
N LEU A 152 -11.68 16.56 2.98
CA LEU A 152 -10.34 15.99 2.90
C LEU A 152 -9.82 15.76 4.32
N ILE A 153 -9.61 14.49 4.67
CA ILE A 153 -8.85 14.14 5.87
C ILE A 153 -7.39 14.10 5.42
N ALA A 154 -6.63 15.14 5.75
CA ALA A 154 -5.19 15.12 5.52
C ALA A 154 -4.59 14.03 6.42
N SER A 155 -3.90 13.08 5.81
CA SER A 155 -3.01 12.20 6.57
C SER A 155 -1.82 13.05 7.00
N GLU A 156 -1.72 13.36 8.28
CA GLU A 156 -0.56 14.06 8.82
C GLU A 156 0.66 13.14 8.71
N TYR A 157 1.65 13.55 7.91
CA TYR A 157 2.96 12.91 7.89
C TYR A 157 3.71 13.37 9.14
N VAL A 158 4.13 12.42 9.97
CA VAL A 158 5.00 12.71 11.10
C VAL A 158 6.44 12.56 10.62
N GLU A 159 7.21 13.64 10.68
CA GLU A 159 8.62 13.62 10.27
C GLU A 159 9.43 12.78 11.27
N PRO A 160 10.15 11.74 10.82
CA PRO A 160 10.85 10.83 11.72
C PRO A 160 12.14 11.46 12.27
N GLU A 161 12.38 11.30 13.58
CA GLU A 161 13.65 11.65 14.21
C GLU A 161 14.51 10.39 14.37
N VAL A 162 15.37 10.10 13.40
CA VAL A 162 16.29 8.95 13.43
C VAL A 162 17.44 9.22 14.40
N VAL A 163 17.56 8.41 15.46
CA VAL A 163 18.59 8.56 16.51
C VAL A 163 19.71 7.55 16.37
N ILE A 164 19.37 6.30 16.08
CA ILE A 164 20.32 5.20 15.87
C ILE A 164 19.92 4.37 14.64
N MET A 165 20.83 3.53 14.15
CA MET A 165 20.53 2.66 13.02
C MET A 165 19.49 1.59 13.41
N PRO A 166 18.57 1.19 12.51
CA PRO A 166 17.61 0.13 12.79
C PRO A 166 18.26 -1.18 13.25
N THR A 167 19.47 -1.50 12.75
CA THR A 167 20.25 -2.66 13.20
C THR A 167 20.73 -2.54 14.65
N GLU A 168 21.10 -1.34 15.08
CA GLU A 168 21.51 -1.09 16.46
C GLU A 168 20.30 -1.19 17.39
N ALA A 169 19.16 -0.63 17.00
CA ALA A 169 17.91 -0.76 17.73
C ALA A 169 17.45 -2.22 17.86
N PHE A 170 17.61 -3.02 16.79
CA PHE A 170 17.25 -4.44 16.79
C PHE A 170 18.06 -5.29 17.78
N TYR A 171 19.34 -4.97 17.98
CA TYR A 171 20.23 -5.69 18.90
C TYR A 171 20.34 -5.05 20.30
N ALA A 172 19.65 -3.94 20.53
CA ALA A 172 19.68 -3.25 21.82
C ALA A 172 18.96 -4.06 22.91
N GLU A 173 19.35 -3.86 24.18
CA GLU A 173 18.50 -4.27 25.29
C GLU A 173 17.20 -3.45 25.26
N THR A 174 16.06 -4.11 25.48
CA THR A 174 14.74 -3.48 25.36
C THR A 174 14.00 -3.44 26.69
N ASP A 175 13.28 -2.35 26.92
CA ASP A 175 12.27 -2.21 27.98
C ASP A 175 10.88 -2.09 27.34
N GLN A 176 9.88 -2.75 27.91
CA GLN A 176 8.48 -2.56 27.53
C GLN A 176 7.81 -1.53 28.43
N ILE A 177 7.38 -0.41 27.86
CA ILE A 177 6.78 0.71 28.60
C ILE A 177 5.44 1.14 28.00
N PRO A 178 4.51 1.74 28.78
CA PRO A 178 3.27 2.29 28.22
C PRO A 178 3.55 3.33 27.12
N LEU A 179 2.77 3.32 26.04
CA LEU A 179 2.90 4.26 24.90
C LEU A 179 3.00 5.72 25.36
N LEU A 180 2.11 6.12 26.27
CA LEU A 180 2.05 7.49 26.81
C LEU A 180 3.28 7.88 27.67
N LYS A 181 4.13 6.93 28.02
CA LYS A 181 5.40 7.15 28.75
C LYS A 181 6.63 6.96 27.86
N ALA A 182 6.44 6.67 26.57
CA ALA A 182 7.51 6.41 25.64
C ALA A 182 8.10 7.68 25.02
N GLU A 183 7.47 8.85 25.23
CA GLU A 183 7.97 10.13 24.72
C GLU A 183 9.44 10.34 25.07
N GLY A 184 10.25 10.66 24.05
CA GLY A 184 11.69 10.87 24.16
C GLY A 184 12.54 9.60 24.06
N ARG A 185 11.96 8.40 24.20
CA ARG A 185 12.66 7.11 24.08
C ARG A 185 12.90 6.73 22.62
N ILE A 186 13.79 5.76 22.39
CA ILE A 186 14.12 5.26 21.06
C ILE A 186 13.37 3.94 20.84
N SER A 187 12.58 3.84 19.77
CA SER A 187 11.83 2.62 19.45
C SER A 187 12.75 1.47 19.05
N THR A 188 12.39 0.25 19.43
CA THR A 188 13.04 -0.98 18.94
C THR A 188 12.14 -1.80 18.03
N GLU A 189 10.89 -1.36 17.84
CA GLU A 189 9.88 -2.00 16.99
C GLU A 189 9.25 -1.01 16.02
N SER A 190 8.45 -1.51 15.08
CA SER A 190 7.76 -0.67 14.10
C SER A 190 6.31 -0.47 14.53
N VAL A 191 5.76 0.73 14.34
CA VAL A 191 4.31 0.96 14.42
C VAL A 191 3.83 1.39 13.06
N MET A 192 3.02 0.55 12.40
CA MET A 192 2.43 0.83 11.09
C MET A 192 0.91 0.94 11.21
N ALA A 193 0.30 1.92 10.56
CA ALA A 193 -1.15 2.07 10.50
C ALA A 193 -1.69 1.69 9.11
N TYR A 194 -2.72 0.85 9.08
CA TYR A 194 -3.43 0.45 7.88
C TYR A 194 -4.89 0.93 7.93
N PRO A 195 -5.35 1.70 6.92
CA PRO A 195 -4.58 2.31 5.83
C PRO A 195 -3.70 3.51 6.28
N PRO A 196 -2.63 3.88 5.54
CA PRO A 196 -2.22 3.37 4.23
C PRO A 196 -1.15 2.26 4.23
N GLY A 197 -0.73 1.79 5.41
CA GLY A 197 0.30 0.76 5.55
C GLY A 197 1.73 1.28 5.58
N ILE A 198 1.90 2.57 5.92
CA ILE A 198 3.21 3.17 6.12
C ILE A 198 3.59 3.15 7.62
N PRO A 199 4.89 3.05 7.94
CA PRO A 199 5.36 3.22 9.32
C PRO A 199 5.06 4.64 9.82
N ILE A 200 4.44 4.72 11.00
CA ILE A 200 4.39 5.93 11.83
C ILE A 200 5.71 6.06 12.62
N LEU A 201 6.29 4.91 12.98
CA LEU A 201 7.51 4.79 13.78
C LEU A 201 8.26 3.54 13.35
N ALA A 202 9.59 3.64 13.21
CA ALA A 202 10.48 2.54 12.89
C ALA A 202 11.56 2.32 13.99
N PRO A 203 12.20 1.14 14.06
CA PRO A 203 13.28 0.89 14.99
C PRO A 203 14.44 1.88 14.78
N GLY A 204 14.89 2.49 15.88
CA GLY A 204 15.96 3.50 15.89
C GLY A 204 15.47 4.94 15.82
N GLU A 205 14.18 5.16 15.62
CA GLU A 205 13.57 6.49 15.67
C GLU A 205 13.14 6.87 17.09
N ARG A 206 13.14 8.17 17.39
CA ARG A 206 12.62 8.70 18.65
C ARG A 206 11.09 8.69 18.64
N VAL A 207 10.50 8.24 19.74
CA VAL A 207 9.07 8.41 20.00
C VAL A 207 8.84 9.87 20.40
N THR A 208 8.37 10.69 19.47
CA THR A 208 7.99 12.08 19.76
C THR A 208 6.54 12.16 20.25
N ARG A 209 6.13 13.36 20.66
CA ARG A 209 4.75 13.62 21.07
C ARG A 209 3.78 13.44 19.89
N GLU A 210 4.18 13.93 18.72
CA GLU A 210 3.43 13.85 17.46
C GLU A 210 3.23 12.39 17.04
N VAL A 211 4.25 11.54 17.18
CA VAL A 211 4.13 10.09 16.94
C VAL A 211 3.06 9.47 17.83
N ILE A 212 3.08 9.77 19.13
CA ILE A 212 2.09 9.24 20.09
C ILE A 212 0.68 9.70 19.70
N GLU A 213 0.51 10.98 19.41
CA GLU A 213 -0.78 11.56 19.03
C GLU A 213 -1.31 10.96 17.72
N HIS A 214 -0.42 10.72 16.75
CA HIS A 214 -0.79 10.09 15.49
C HIS A 214 -1.21 8.62 15.66
N ILE A 215 -0.52 7.86 16.52
CA ILE A 215 -0.90 6.47 16.86
C ILE A 215 -2.28 6.44 17.54
N GLU A 216 -2.53 7.33 18.50
CA GLU A 216 -3.83 7.47 19.18
C GLU A 216 -4.94 7.81 18.17
N HIS A 217 -4.67 8.76 17.27
CA HIS A 217 -5.62 9.19 16.25
C HIS A 217 -5.93 8.08 15.25
N ALA A 218 -4.92 7.36 14.77
CA ALA A 218 -5.09 6.21 13.88
C ALA A 218 -5.96 5.13 14.54
N ARG A 219 -5.70 4.82 15.82
CA ARG A 219 -6.51 3.88 16.60
C ARG A 219 -7.95 4.35 16.78
N ALA A 220 -8.17 5.63 17.09
CA ALA A 220 -9.51 6.20 17.28
C ALA A 220 -10.35 6.15 15.99
N ASN A 221 -9.71 6.29 14.82
CA ASN A 221 -10.35 6.19 13.52
C ASN A 221 -10.52 4.76 13.00
N GLY A 222 -10.13 3.76 13.80
CA GLY A 222 -10.29 2.34 13.46
C GLY A 222 -9.24 1.79 12.51
N SER A 223 -8.11 2.49 12.31
CA SER A 223 -6.97 1.93 11.57
C SER A 223 -6.41 0.71 12.29
N LEU A 224 -6.03 -0.31 11.51
CA LEU A 224 -5.33 -1.48 12.03
C LEU A 224 -3.87 -1.13 12.27
N LEU A 225 -3.44 -1.20 13.53
CA LEU A 225 -2.04 -1.02 13.91
C LEU A 225 -1.30 -2.36 13.90
N THR A 226 -0.09 -2.39 13.34
CA THR A 226 0.74 -3.60 13.23
C THR A 226 2.23 -3.29 13.42
N GLY A 227 3.03 -4.34 13.62
CA GLY A 227 4.49 -4.24 13.73
C GLY A 227 5.02 -4.23 15.17
N THR A 228 4.13 -4.10 16.15
CA THR A 228 4.43 -4.11 17.58
C THR A 228 4.23 -5.48 18.20
N GLU A 229 4.97 -5.76 19.28
CA GLU A 229 4.76 -6.95 20.10
C GLU A 229 3.37 -6.94 20.78
N ASP A 230 2.93 -5.77 21.26
CA ASP A 230 1.57 -5.56 21.75
C ASP A 230 0.63 -5.20 20.59
N PRO A 231 -0.32 -6.08 20.20
CA PRO A 231 -1.21 -5.82 19.07
C PRO A 231 -2.15 -4.63 19.26
N LYS A 232 -2.35 -4.17 20.50
CA LYS A 232 -3.19 -3.00 20.81
C LYS A 232 -2.40 -1.69 20.86
N VAL A 233 -1.07 -1.77 20.83
CA VAL A 233 -0.17 -0.62 20.97
C VAL A 233 -0.48 0.17 22.25
N GLU A 234 -0.75 -0.52 23.36
CA GLU A 234 -0.85 0.10 24.69
C GLU A 234 0.54 0.26 25.30
N LYS A 235 1.47 -0.61 24.91
CA LYS A 235 2.89 -0.55 25.26
C LYS A 235 3.77 -0.55 24.02
N LEU A 236 4.97 0.00 24.17
CA LEU A 236 6.04 0.00 23.18
C LEU A 236 7.32 -0.60 23.75
N LEU A 237 8.06 -1.31 22.91
CA LEU A 237 9.44 -1.69 23.14
C LEU A 237 10.38 -0.54 22.75
N VAL A 238 11.22 -0.17 23.71
CA VAL A 238 12.20 0.91 23.54
C VAL A 238 13.58 0.49 24.00
N VAL A 239 14.62 1.16 23.49
CA VAL A 239 15.99 0.97 23.95
C VAL A 239 16.08 1.30 25.43
N ARG A 240 16.69 0.39 26.20
CA ARG A 240 16.91 0.51 27.63
C ARG A 240 17.75 1.73 28.00
#